data_AF-A0A377DYY8-F1
#
_entry.id   AF-A0A377DYY8-F1
#
_cell.length_a   1.000
_cell.length_b   1.000
_cell.length_c   1.000
_cell.angle_alpha   90.00
_cell.angle_beta   90.00
_cell.angle_gamma   90.00
#
_symmetry.space_group_name_H-M   'P 1'
#
loop_
_entity.id
_entity.type
_entity.pdbx_description
1 polymer ?
#
loop_
_entity_poly.entity_id
_entity_poly.type
_entity_poly.pdbx_seq_one_letter_code
_entity_poly.pdbx_strand_id
1 'polypeptide(L)'
;MATRIEFHKHGGPEVLQAVEFTPADPAENEIQVENKAIGINFIDTYIRSGLYPPPSLPSGLGTEAAGIVSKVGSGVKHIKAGDRVVYAQSALGAYSSVHNIIADKAAILPAAISFEQAAASFLKGLTVYYLLRKTYEIKPDEQFPVPRSGWRRWLNCLPVGKSPGRETYRHRRNRAKSAERAKSGRVAGY
;
A
#
# COMPACT_ATOMS: atom_id res chain seq x y z
N MET A 1 -13.37 21.34 6.55
CA MET A 1 -14.11 20.32 5.77
C MET A 1 -13.08 19.40 5.14
N ALA A 2 -13.25 18.09 5.27
CA ALA A 2 -12.38 17.08 4.67
C ALA A 2 -13.15 16.31 3.60
N THR A 3 -12.44 15.71 2.65
CA THR A 3 -13.04 14.83 1.61
C THR A 3 -12.68 13.38 1.87
N ARG A 4 -13.62 12.46 1.62
CA ARG A 4 -13.40 11.00 1.60
C ARG A 4 -14.09 10.35 0.41
N ILE A 5 -13.60 9.17 0.03
CA ILE A 5 -14.30 8.25 -0.88
C ILE A 5 -15.10 7.25 -0.06
N GLU A 6 -16.36 7.05 -0.43
CA GLU A 6 -17.24 6.05 0.17
C GLU A 6 -18.09 5.33 -0.88
N PHE A 7 -18.73 4.25 -0.47
CA PHE A 7 -19.71 3.51 -1.27
C PHE A 7 -20.89 3.05 -0.40
N HIS A 8 -22.10 3.11 -0.97
CA HIS A 8 -23.36 2.78 -0.28
C HIS A 8 -23.90 1.39 -0.65
N LYS A 9 -23.33 0.80 -1.70
CA LYS A 9 -23.65 -0.54 -2.21
C LYS A 9 -22.42 -1.14 -2.87
N HIS A 10 -22.38 -2.46 -2.97
CA HIS A 10 -21.32 -3.16 -3.69
C HIS A 10 -21.45 -3.00 -5.21
N GLY A 11 -20.32 -3.04 -5.91
CA GLY A 11 -20.31 -3.00 -7.37
C GLY A 11 -18.94 -2.75 -8.00
N GLY A 12 -18.97 -2.34 -9.27
CA GLY A 12 -17.78 -1.91 -10.00
C GLY A 12 -17.28 -0.54 -9.52
N PRO A 13 -16.25 0.03 -10.17
CA PRO A 13 -15.68 1.33 -9.78
C PRO A 13 -16.70 2.47 -9.67
N GLU A 14 -17.80 2.40 -10.43
CA GLU A 14 -18.87 3.39 -10.50
C GLU A 14 -19.64 3.62 -9.19
N VAL A 15 -19.50 2.75 -8.19
CA VAL A 15 -20.16 2.92 -6.88
C VAL A 15 -19.39 3.85 -5.93
N LEU A 16 -18.15 4.21 -6.29
CA LEU A 16 -17.30 5.08 -5.47
C LEU A 16 -17.69 6.54 -5.70
N GLN A 17 -17.96 7.26 -4.61
CA GLN A 17 -18.28 8.68 -4.63
C GLN A 17 -17.38 9.45 -3.66
N ALA A 18 -17.01 10.67 -4.06
CA ALA A 18 -16.37 11.62 -3.16
C ALA A 18 -17.43 12.40 -2.39
N VAL A 19 -17.28 12.47 -1.08
CA VAL A 19 -18.16 13.24 -0.20
C VAL A 19 -17.33 14.11 0.74
N GLU A 20 -17.89 15.24 1.12
CA GLU A 20 -17.34 16.07 2.20
C GLU A 20 -17.83 15.57 3.57
N PHE A 21 -16.97 15.70 4.58
CA PHE A 21 -17.29 15.37 5.96
C PHE A 21 -16.46 16.21 6.93
N THR A 22 -16.88 16.22 8.19
CA THR A 22 -16.10 16.76 9.31
C THR A 22 -15.46 15.59 10.05
N PRO A 23 -14.13 15.47 10.09
CA PRO A 23 -13.46 14.45 10.88
C PRO A 23 -13.79 14.61 12.36
N ALA A 24 -14.10 13.50 13.03
CA ALA A 24 -14.16 13.46 14.48
C ALA A 24 -12.74 13.58 15.06
N ASP A 25 -12.63 14.06 16.29
CA ASP A 25 -11.36 14.03 17.01
C ASP A 25 -10.91 12.59 17.27
N PRO A 26 -9.59 12.32 17.29
CA PRO A 26 -9.08 10.98 17.54
C PRO A 26 -9.44 10.50 18.95
N ALA A 27 -9.72 9.20 19.08
CA ALA A 27 -9.87 8.58 20.40
C ALA A 27 -8.55 8.62 21.20
N GLU A 28 -8.60 8.25 22.48
CA GLU A 28 -7.47 8.32 23.41
C GLU A 28 -6.19 7.65 22.89
N ASN A 29 -6.32 6.53 22.18
CA ASN A 29 -5.22 5.74 21.62
C ASN A 29 -4.99 5.97 20.11
N GLU A 30 -5.62 6.99 19.53
CA GLU A 30 -5.54 7.29 18.11
C GLU A 30 -4.74 8.56 17.81
N ILE A 31 -4.32 8.66 16.56
CA ILE A 31 -3.80 9.88 15.96
C ILE A 31 -4.65 10.25 14.75
N GLN A 32 -4.82 11.54 14.51
CA GLN A 32 -5.44 12.06 13.29
C GLN A 32 -4.36 12.42 12.29
N VAL A 33 -4.44 11.85 11.08
CA VAL A 33 -3.45 12.05 10.02
C VAL A 33 -4.08 12.84 8.88
N GLU A 34 -3.42 13.92 8.46
CA GLU A 34 -3.67 14.56 7.17
C GLU A 34 -2.91 13.81 6.08
N ASN A 35 -3.65 13.03 5.27
CA ASN A 35 -3.05 12.21 4.24
C ASN A 35 -2.50 13.07 3.10
N LYS A 36 -1.21 12.87 2.79
CA LYS A 36 -0.53 13.52 1.66
C LYS A 36 -0.38 12.56 0.48
N ALA A 37 -0.36 11.25 0.74
CA ALA A 37 -0.41 10.21 -0.29
C ALA A 37 -1.22 9.01 0.22
N ILE A 38 -2.05 8.42 -0.64
CA ILE A 38 -2.93 7.28 -0.30
C ILE A 38 -2.52 6.08 -1.15
N GLY A 39 -2.31 4.94 -0.50
CA GLY A 39 -1.90 3.70 -1.14
C GLY A 39 -3.10 2.98 -1.75
N ILE A 40 -2.99 2.63 -3.03
CA ILE A 40 -3.98 1.79 -3.72
C ILE A 40 -3.53 0.33 -3.64
N ASN A 41 -4.41 -0.56 -3.21
CA ASN A 41 -4.16 -1.99 -3.11
C ASN A 41 -5.26 -2.80 -3.78
N PHE A 42 -4.91 -4.01 -4.22
CA PHE A 42 -5.87 -4.86 -4.93
C PHE A 42 -7.04 -5.31 -4.04
N ILE A 43 -6.77 -5.44 -2.72
CA ILE A 43 -7.78 -5.77 -1.70
C ILE A 43 -8.93 -4.76 -1.66
N ASP A 44 -8.67 -3.50 -2.00
CA ASP A 44 -9.69 -2.45 -2.02
C ASP A 44 -10.79 -2.78 -3.04
N THR A 45 -10.44 -3.46 -4.14
CA THR A 45 -11.42 -3.92 -5.14
C THR A 45 -12.30 -5.03 -4.61
N TYR A 46 -11.78 -5.92 -3.76
CA TYR A 46 -12.52 -7.01 -3.13
C TYR A 46 -13.54 -6.47 -2.13
N ILE A 47 -13.17 -5.43 -1.39
CA ILE A 47 -14.06 -4.78 -0.42
C ILE A 47 -15.19 -4.06 -1.15
N ARG A 48 -14.85 -3.23 -2.14
CA ARG A 48 -15.85 -2.50 -2.94
C ARG A 48 -16.79 -3.47 -3.67
N SER A 49 -16.27 -4.54 -4.28
CA SER A 49 -17.11 -5.49 -5.04
C SER A 49 -17.97 -6.39 -4.15
N GLY A 50 -17.75 -6.39 -2.83
CA GLY A 50 -18.48 -7.24 -1.89
C GLY A 50 -17.91 -8.65 -1.73
N LEU A 51 -16.74 -8.94 -2.29
CA LEU A 51 -16.04 -10.21 -2.03
C LEU A 51 -15.62 -10.29 -0.55
N TYR A 52 -15.16 -9.16 0.01
CA TYR A 52 -14.91 -9.00 1.44
C TYR A 52 -15.83 -7.91 2.00
N PRO A 53 -16.94 -8.29 2.68
CA PRO A 53 -17.91 -7.31 3.14
C PRO A 53 -17.29 -6.41 4.22
N PRO A 54 -17.49 -5.07 4.15
CA PRO A 54 -17.13 -4.17 5.23
C PRO A 54 -18.05 -4.38 6.46
N PRO A 55 -17.71 -3.81 7.63
CA PRO A 55 -18.56 -3.91 8.82
C PRO A 55 -19.98 -3.36 8.63
N SER A 56 -20.13 -2.33 7.81
CA SER A 56 -21.43 -1.71 7.49
C SER A 56 -21.34 -0.88 6.20
N LEU A 57 -22.51 -0.53 5.66
CA LEU A 57 -22.68 0.46 4.58
C LEU A 57 -23.46 1.67 5.14
N PRO A 58 -23.15 2.91 4.70
CA PRO A 58 -22.06 3.30 3.80
C PRO A 58 -20.67 3.03 4.39
N SER A 59 -19.71 2.71 3.53
CA SER A 59 -18.34 2.40 3.96
C SER A 59 -17.30 3.26 3.25
N GLY A 60 -16.26 3.64 3.98
CA GLY A 60 -15.02 4.16 3.39
C GLY A 60 -14.18 3.04 2.76
N LEU A 61 -13.08 3.40 2.11
CA LEU A 61 -12.18 2.44 1.47
C LEU A 61 -10.71 2.68 1.82
N GLY A 62 -9.89 1.65 1.64
CA GLY A 62 -8.44 1.68 1.82
C GLY A 62 -8.00 1.66 3.29
N THR A 63 -6.79 1.11 3.50
CA THR A 63 -6.14 1.01 4.82
C THR A 63 -4.69 1.51 4.83
N GLU A 64 -4.20 2.06 3.70
CA GLU A 64 -2.82 2.50 3.53
C GLU A 64 -2.77 3.98 3.12
N ALA A 65 -2.05 4.79 3.89
CA ALA A 65 -1.69 6.16 3.51
C ALA A 65 -0.45 6.63 4.27
N ALA A 66 0.09 7.77 3.82
CA ALA A 66 1.18 8.48 4.48
C ALA A 66 0.86 9.97 4.56
N GLY A 67 1.24 10.60 5.67
CA GLY A 67 0.83 11.97 5.94
C GLY A 67 1.45 12.58 7.19
N ILE A 68 0.86 13.68 7.62
CA ILE A 68 1.30 14.45 8.79
C ILE A 68 0.28 14.29 9.90
N VAL A 69 0.74 14.05 11.12
CA VAL A 69 -0.14 13.98 12.29
C VAL A 69 -0.64 15.38 12.64
N SER A 70 -1.96 15.59 12.61
CA SER A 70 -2.60 16.87 12.94
C SER A 70 -3.11 16.91 14.39
N LYS A 71 -3.62 15.79 14.92
CA LYS A 71 -4.07 15.65 16.31
C LYS A 71 -3.63 14.32 16.90
N VAL A 72 -3.54 14.28 18.22
CA VAL A 72 -3.07 13.11 18.99
C VAL A 72 -4.00 12.90 20.18
N GLY A 73 -4.47 11.67 20.36
CA GLY A 73 -5.24 11.26 21.52
C GLY A 73 -4.41 11.32 22.81
N SER A 74 -5.07 11.56 23.94
CA SER A 74 -4.41 11.80 25.23
C SER A 74 -3.54 10.66 25.75
N GLY A 75 -3.79 9.42 25.32
CA GLY A 75 -3.04 8.24 25.73
C GLY A 75 -1.81 7.94 24.86
N VAL A 76 -1.67 8.61 23.72
CA VAL A 76 -0.56 8.38 22.78
C VAL A 76 0.67 9.16 23.21
N LYS A 77 1.79 8.46 23.43
CA LYS A 77 3.04 9.06 23.93
C LYS A 77 4.21 8.98 22.95
N HIS A 78 4.15 8.07 21.98
CA HIS A 78 5.23 7.77 21.04
C HIS A 78 5.14 8.52 19.71
N ILE A 79 4.03 9.23 19.47
CA ILE A 79 3.79 10.04 18.27
C ILE A 79 3.25 11.40 18.71
N LYS A 80 3.68 12.48 18.06
CA LYS A 80 3.23 13.86 18.33
C LYS A 80 2.70 14.54 17.06
N ALA A 81 1.94 15.62 17.24
CA ALA A 81 1.52 16.46 16.13
C ALA A 81 2.75 16.99 15.35
N GLY A 82 2.62 17.06 14.03
CA GLY A 82 3.70 17.41 13.10
C GLY A 82 4.57 16.24 12.66
N ASP A 83 4.48 15.07 13.31
CA ASP A 83 5.24 13.90 12.87
C ASP A 83 4.78 13.44 11.49
N ARG A 84 5.75 12.98 10.70
CA ARG A 84 5.52 12.32 9.41
C ARG A 84 5.30 10.85 9.68
N VAL A 85 4.18 10.30 9.21
CA VAL A 85 3.81 8.90 9.47
C VAL A 85 3.35 8.18 8.21
N VAL A 86 3.46 6.85 8.26
CA VAL A 86 2.85 5.92 7.29
C VAL A 86 2.15 4.80 8.03
N TYR A 87 1.05 4.30 7.46
CA TYR A 87 0.29 3.20 8.00
C TYR A 87 -0.25 2.30 6.88
N ALA A 88 -0.53 1.04 7.19
CA ALA A 88 -1.06 0.04 6.23
C ALA A 88 -2.23 -0.80 6.77
N GLN A 89 -2.60 -0.61 8.04
CA GLN A 89 -3.52 -1.51 8.77
C GLN A 89 -4.61 -0.74 9.55
N SER A 90 -4.94 0.48 9.10
CA SER A 90 -6.02 1.28 9.72
C SER A 90 -7.38 0.60 9.56
N ALA A 91 -8.39 1.13 10.25
CA ALA A 91 -9.77 0.92 9.83
C ALA A 91 -9.98 1.46 8.40
N LEU A 92 -11.01 0.96 7.70
CA LEU A 92 -11.36 1.44 6.36
C LEU A 92 -11.64 2.95 6.38
N GLY A 93 -11.16 3.64 5.35
CA GLY A 93 -11.31 5.09 5.22
C GLY A 93 -10.02 5.83 4.89
N ALA A 94 -8.90 5.13 4.65
CA ALA A 94 -7.65 5.77 4.24
C ALA A 94 -7.80 6.54 2.91
N TYR A 95 -8.81 6.22 2.09
CA TYR A 95 -9.21 7.01 0.92
C TYR A 95 -9.91 8.31 1.37
N SER A 96 -9.19 9.14 2.10
CA SER A 96 -9.65 10.40 2.65
C SER A 96 -8.47 11.35 2.84
N SER A 97 -8.78 12.64 2.86
CA SER A 97 -7.81 13.70 3.17
C SER A 97 -7.42 13.72 4.65
N VAL A 98 -8.28 13.24 5.55
CA VAL A 98 -8.03 13.14 7.00
C VAL A 98 -8.55 11.81 7.52
N HIS A 99 -7.74 11.09 8.29
CA HIS A 99 -8.13 9.79 8.87
C HIS A 99 -7.61 9.62 10.29
N ASN A 100 -8.47 9.08 11.17
CA ASN A 100 -8.06 8.66 12.52
C ASN A 100 -7.58 7.21 12.46
N ILE A 101 -6.45 6.95 13.11
CA ILE A 101 -5.86 5.61 13.18
C ILE A 101 -5.35 5.32 14.58
N ILE A 102 -5.40 4.05 14.99
CA ILE A 102 -4.73 3.59 16.20
C ILE A 102 -3.23 3.85 16.07
N ALA A 103 -2.64 4.55 17.05
CA ALA A 103 -1.26 5.04 16.98
C ALA A 103 -0.22 3.92 16.78
N ASP A 104 -0.47 2.74 17.35
CA ASP A 104 0.42 1.56 17.23
C ASP A 104 0.47 0.98 15.81
N LYS A 105 -0.44 1.39 14.93
CA LYS A 105 -0.47 0.97 13.52
C LYS A 105 0.24 1.96 12.59
N ALA A 106 0.80 3.02 13.14
CA ALA A 106 1.62 3.99 12.42
C ALA A 106 3.10 3.74 12.68
N ALA A 107 3.92 3.98 11.65
CA ALA A 107 5.35 4.10 11.76
C ALA A 107 5.78 5.54 11.48
N ILE A 108 6.74 6.05 12.26
CA ILE A 108 7.40 7.33 11.96
C ILE A 108 8.17 7.18 10.66
N LEU A 109 7.94 8.12 9.74
CA LEU A 109 8.54 8.12 8.42
C LEU A 109 9.89 8.87 8.46
N PRO A 110 11.02 8.21 8.12
CA PRO A 110 12.30 8.88 8.02
C PRO A 110 12.27 10.05 7.03
N ALA A 111 13.04 11.10 7.32
CA ALA A 111 13.05 12.32 6.50
C ALA A 111 13.33 12.05 5.00
N ALA A 112 14.19 11.07 4.72
CA ALA A 112 14.64 10.71 3.37
C ALA A 112 13.58 10.00 2.50
N ILE A 113 12.47 9.52 3.09
CA ILE A 113 11.42 8.81 2.35
C ILE A 113 10.25 9.78 2.12
N SER A 114 9.84 10.00 0.87
CA SER A 114 8.69 10.87 0.56
C SER A 114 7.36 10.19 0.96
N PHE A 115 6.29 10.97 1.08
CA PHE A 115 4.97 10.39 1.33
C PHE A 115 4.51 9.49 0.18
N GLU A 116 4.80 9.86 -1.09
CA GLU A 116 4.45 9.00 -2.22
C GLU A 116 5.24 7.69 -2.19
N GLN A 117 6.54 7.72 -1.88
CA GLN A 117 7.34 6.51 -1.72
C GLN A 117 6.76 5.61 -0.63
N ALA A 118 6.42 6.20 0.53
CA ALA A 118 5.83 5.47 1.64
C ALA A 118 4.50 4.80 1.26
N ALA A 119 3.53 5.58 0.75
CA ALA A 119 2.22 5.05 0.35
C ALA A 119 2.29 4.09 -0.86
N ALA A 120 3.33 4.21 -1.70
CA ALA A 120 3.55 3.30 -2.82
C ALA A 120 4.15 1.96 -2.40
N SER A 121 4.79 1.84 -1.23
CA SER A 121 5.55 0.62 -0.88
C SER A 121 5.32 0.06 0.51
N PHE A 122 4.60 0.70 1.42
CA PHE A 122 4.62 0.29 2.83
C PHE A 122 3.91 -1.06 3.08
N LEU A 123 2.60 -1.18 2.81
CA LEU A 123 1.84 -2.43 2.89
C LEU A 123 2.49 -3.53 2.04
N LYS A 124 2.93 -3.10 0.86
CA LYS A 124 3.52 -3.91 -0.21
C LYS A 124 4.85 -4.53 0.25
N GLY A 125 5.71 -3.69 0.80
CA GLY A 125 7.03 -4.05 1.33
C GLY A 125 6.93 -4.89 2.58
N LEU A 126 6.02 -4.57 3.51
CA LEU A 126 5.73 -5.40 4.67
C LEU A 126 5.26 -6.80 4.25
N THR A 127 4.43 -6.86 3.20
CA THR A 127 3.94 -8.13 2.65
C THR A 127 5.09 -8.98 2.12
N VAL A 128 5.93 -8.41 1.26
CA VAL A 128 7.11 -9.13 0.75
C VAL A 128 8.06 -9.52 1.89
N TYR A 129 8.30 -8.64 2.86
CA TYR A 129 9.15 -8.93 4.00
C TYR A 129 8.68 -10.16 4.77
N TYR A 130 7.41 -10.21 5.20
CA TYR A 130 6.94 -11.35 5.99
C TYR A 130 6.96 -12.64 5.15
N LEU A 131 6.60 -12.58 3.86
CA LEU A 131 6.59 -13.75 2.99
C LEU A 131 7.98 -14.38 2.86
N LEU A 132 9.01 -13.56 2.63
CA LEU A 132 10.36 -14.03 2.31
C LEU A 132 11.28 -14.20 3.54
N ARG A 133 10.84 -13.76 4.72
CA ARG A 133 11.66 -13.79 5.96
C ARG A 133 10.97 -14.46 7.13
N LYS A 134 9.65 -14.61 7.11
CA LYS A 134 8.87 -15.16 8.22
C LYS A 134 8.05 -16.38 7.81
N THR A 135 7.36 -16.33 6.66
CA THR A 135 6.61 -17.48 6.13
C THR A 135 7.55 -18.55 5.60
N TYR A 136 8.50 -18.16 4.77
CA TYR A 136 9.58 -19.03 4.32
C TYR A 136 10.87 -18.20 4.22
N GLU A 137 11.89 -18.61 4.95
CA GLU A 137 13.17 -17.89 4.98
C GLU A 137 14.03 -18.29 3.78
N ILE A 138 13.91 -17.51 2.71
CA ILE A 138 14.69 -17.72 1.48
C ILE A 138 16.18 -17.58 1.75
N LYS A 139 16.95 -18.56 1.30
CA LYS A 139 18.41 -18.59 1.42
C LYS A 139 19.09 -17.92 0.22
N PRO A 140 20.35 -17.47 0.36
CA PRO A 140 21.14 -17.02 -0.78
C PRO A 140 21.14 -18.08 -1.90
N ASP A 141 21.04 -17.62 -3.15
CA ASP A 141 21.05 -18.43 -4.38
C ASP A 141 19.90 -19.44 -4.56
N GLU A 142 18.95 -19.49 -3.62
CA GLU A 142 17.77 -20.35 -3.71
C GLU A 142 16.83 -19.90 -4.83
N GLN A 143 16.45 -20.83 -5.72
CA GLN A 143 15.47 -20.59 -6.77
C GLN A 143 14.07 -20.94 -6.28
N PHE A 144 13.15 -19.99 -6.40
CA PHE A 144 11.76 -20.19 -6.02
C PHE A 144 10.81 -19.60 -7.09
N PRO A 145 9.64 -20.22 -7.30
CA PRO A 145 8.66 -19.71 -8.27
C PRO A 145 7.99 -18.44 -7.73
N VAL A 146 7.94 -17.39 -8.55
CA VAL A 146 7.18 -16.18 -8.26
C VAL A 146 5.85 -16.21 -9.04
N PRO A 147 4.69 -16.25 -8.37
CA PRO A 147 3.39 -16.28 -9.03
C PRO A 147 3.14 -15.08 -9.95
N ARG A 148 2.28 -15.26 -10.95
CA ARG A 148 1.94 -14.26 -11.98
C ARG A 148 1.13 -13.05 -11.49
N SER A 149 0.68 -13.03 -10.23
CA SER A 149 -0.28 -12.08 -9.65
C SER A 149 0.29 -10.67 -9.41
N GLY A 150 1.16 -10.17 -10.29
CA GLY A 150 1.71 -8.82 -10.21
C GLY A 150 2.94 -8.66 -9.32
N TRP A 151 3.32 -9.69 -8.56
CA TRP A 151 4.43 -9.73 -7.57
C TRP A 151 5.77 -9.18 -8.08
N ARG A 152 6.01 -9.29 -9.38
CA ARG A 152 7.21 -8.72 -10.04
C ARG A 152 7.38 -7.21 -9.84
N ARG A 153 6.29 -6.45 -9.73
CA ARG A 153 6.37 -4.99 -9.49
C ARG A 153 6.75 -4.68 -8.03
N TRP A 154 6.52 -5.63 -7.12
CA TRP A 154 6.66 -5.51 -5.67
C TRP A 154 8.08 -5.90 -5.22
N LEU A 155 8.70 -6.87 -5.91
CA LEU A 155 10.11 -7.23 -5.71
C LEU A 155 11.07 -6.09 -6.06
N ASN A 156 10.70 -5.18 -6.98
CA ASN A 156 11.50 -4.01 -7.32
C ASN A 156 11.51 -2.93 -6.22
N CYS A 157 10.63 -3.00 -5.22
CA CYS A 157 10.59 -2.07 -4.09
C CYS A 157 11.59 -2.43 -2.97
N LEU A 158 12.23 -3.59 -3.06
CA LEU A 158 13.29 -3.97 -2.13
C LEU A 158 14.67 -3.67 -2.73
N PRO A 159 15.61 -3.11 -1.96
CA PRO A 159 17.02 -3.25 -2.26
C PRO A 159 17.46 -4.70 -1.94
N VAL A 160 16.93 -5.69 -2.65
CA VAL A 160 17.54 -7.02 -2.65
C VAL A 160 18.83 -6.88 -3.43
N GLY A 161 19.96 -7.08 -2.75
CA GLY A 161 21.31 -6.73 -3.15
C GLY A 161 21.58 -6.79 -4.66
N LYS A 162 22.02 -5.66 -5.22
CA LYS A 162 22.79 -5.65 -6.47
C LYS A 162 24.17 -6.25 -6.19
N SER A 163 24.27 -7.58 -6.13
CA SER A 163 25.56 -8.25 -6.29
C SER A 163 25.80 -8.51 -7.78
N PRO A 164 27.02 -8.26 -8.30
CA PRO A 164 27.30 -8.37 -9.72
C PRO A 164 27.36 -9.84 -10.12
N GLY A 165 26.42 -10.25 -10.96
CA GLY A 165 26.42 -11.55 -11.63
C GLY A 165 25.24 -12.44 -11.27
N ARG A 166 24.16 -12.30 -12.04
CA ARG A 166 23.43 -13.39 -12.74
C ARG A 166 21.95 -13.05 -12.91
N GLU A 167 21.52 -13.32 -14.13
CA GLU A 167 20.18 -13.16 -14.67
C GLU A 167 19.26 -14.25 -14.12
N THR A 168 18.75 -14.10 -12.88
CA THR A 168 17.99 -15.16 -12.18
C THR A 168 16.46 -14.99 -12.25
N TYR A 169 15.95 -14.53 -13.38
CA TYR A 169 14.51 -14.60 -13.66
C TYR A 169 14.22 -15.16 -15.06
N ARG A 170 14.08 -16.48 -15.17
CA ARG A 170 13.66 -17.09 -16.44
C ARG A 170 12.14 -17.24 -16.51
N HIS A 171 11.53 -16.64 -17.54
CA HIS A 171 10.12 -16.83 -17.89
C HIS A 171 10.04 -17.24 -19.37
N ARG A 172 9.35 -18.35 -19.70
CA ARG A 172 8.95 -18.68 -21.09
C ARG A 172 7.71 -17.86 -21.49
N ARG A 173 7.84 -16.88 -22.39
CA ARG A 173 6.73 -16.01 -22.83
C ARG A 173 5.94 -16.61 -24.00
N ASN A 174 4.66 -16.24 -24.07
CA ASN A 174 3.80 -16.40 -25.25
C ASN A 174 4.20 -15.38 -26.34
N ARG A 175 4.20 -15.80 -27.62
CA ARG A 175 4.77 -15.07 -28.78
C ARG A 175 4.21 -13.65 -29.03
N ALA A 176 3.01 -13.33 -28.54
CA ALA A 176 2.33 -12.06 -28.86
C ALA A 176 3.00 -10.79 -28.31
N LYS A 177 3.66 -10.84 -27.14
CA LYS A 177 4.36 -9.68 -26.54
C LYS A 177 5.83 -9.53 -26.98
N SER A 178 6.34 -10.45 -27.79
CA SER A 178 7.70 -10.35 -28.34
C SER A 178 7.76 -9.43 -29.56
N ALA A 179 6.65 -9.29 -30.29
CA ALA A 179 6.57 -8.43 -31.48
C ALA A 179 6.75 -6.93 -31.16
N GLU A 180 6.32 -6.50 -29.98
CA GLU A 180 6.42 -5.10 -29.53
C GLU A 180 7.86 -4.71 -29.17
N ARG A 181 8.68 -5.68 -28.73
CA ARG A 181 10.12 -5.47 -28.47
C ARG A 181 10.97 -5.53 -29.74
N ALA A 182 10.56 -6.30 -30.75
CA ALA A 182 11.25 -6.37 -32.04
C ALA A 182 11.25 -5.01 -32.77
N LYS A 183 10.27 -4.14 -32.52
CA LYS A 183 10.25 -2.76 -33.03
C LYS A 183 11.22 -1.79 -32.34
N SER A 184 11.84 -2.20 -31.22
CA SER A 184 12.71 -1.34 -30.38
C SER A 184 14.21 -1.65 -30.45
N GLY A 185 14.65 -2.48 -31.40
CA GLY A 185 16.06 -2.56 -31.82
C GLY A 185 17.08 -3.09 -30.80
N ARG A 186 16.69 -3.75 -29.70
CA ARG A 186 17.67 -4.40 -28.81
C ARG A 186 17.76 -5.90 -29.09
N VAL A 187 18.81 -6.26 -29.82
CA VAL A 187 19.21 -7.63 -30.15
C VAL A 187 19.59 -8.40 -28.88
N ALA A 188 19.16 -9.66 -28.80
CA ALA A 188 19.52 -10.61 -27.75
C ALA A 188 20.88 -11.26 -28.06
N GLY A 189 21.80 -11.25 -27.09
CA GLY A 189 22.98 -12.11 -27.06
C GLY A 189 22.72 -13.32 -26.15
N TYR A 190 23.24 -14.47 -26.58
CA TYR A 190 22.94 -15.85 -26.14
C TYR A 190 23.16 -16.15 -24.66
#